data_AF-A0A7S3BDZ0-F1
#
_entry.id   AF-A0A7S3BDZ0-F1
#
_cell.length_a   1.000
_cell.length_b   1.000
_cell.length_c   1.000
_cell.angle_alpha   90.00
_cell.angle_beta   90.00
_cell.angle_gamma   90.00
#
_symmetry.space_group_name_H-M   'P 1'
#
loop_
_entity.id
_entity.type
_entity.pdbx_description
1 polymer ?
#
loop_
_entity_poly.entity_id
_entity_poly.type
_entity_poly.pdbx_seq_one_letter_code
_entity_poly.pdbx_strand_id
1 'polypeptide(L)'
;MVAVQVLPGSAKAVTNDQAPGEWLQSGPRGAYTVARTVGLTSVFELDFHVQRLAKSASLMLEGDGAAAPAGSELEACCDAARLHTRIVDAWGECVRAMGPSGAKELKLSALLSWDVATGAAELRAHAAPLPSRPPHPVRAIVRGAPRSNAEAKDSAWIAARAGLDAVGKAAGANEVVLVDGNGDLLEGLSSNFYAVEADGALVTAEEGVLKGTVRDVALRACEREGVPVRLRPPRLADARSWKGCLVSSTSRLALPVDELVYEVAASGEEVTVKFDYSSETGDDTALKVEALVLGDMAANSQPVIE
;
A
#
# COMPACT_ATOMS: atom_id res chain seq x y z
N MET A 1 -10.35 2.10 21.62
CA MET A 1 -10.22 3.19 20.63
C MET A 1 -11.17 2.87 19.51
N VAL A 2 -12.08 3.79 19.21
CA VAL A 2 -13.21 3.55 18.32
C VAL A 2 -12.81 4.08 16.94
N ALA A 3 -13.00 3.28 15.89
CA ALA A 3 -12.82 3.77 14.53
C ALA A 3 -14.00 4.69 14.16
N VAL A 4 -13.82 5.52 13.14
CA VAL A 4 -14.91 6.39 12.66
C VAL A 4 -15.12 6.19 11.18
N GLN A 5 -16.38 6.27 10.74
CA GLN A 5 -16.71 6.23 9.32
C GLN A 5 -17.59 7.42 8.92
N VAL A 6 -17.44 7.86 7.68
CA VAL A 6 -18.32 8.84 7.02
C VAL A 6 -19.10 8.11 5.92
N LEU A 7 -20.42 8.23 5.98
CA LEU A 7 -21.38 7.56 5.07
C LEU A 7 -21.90 8.53 3.99
N PRO A 8 -22.48 8.02 2.90
CA PRO A 8 -22.92 8.84 1.77
C PRO A 8 -24.03 9.79 2.18
N GLY A 9 -23.89 11.06 1.78
CA GLY A 9 -24.87 12.09 2.11
C GLY A 9 -24.89 12.49 3.59
N SER A 10 -24.01 11.92 4.43
CA SER A 10 -23.85 12.33 5.82
C SER A 10 -22.58 13.15 5.99
N ALA A 11 -22.70 14.39 6.47
CA ALA A 11 -21.56 15.23 6.90
C ALA A 11 -21.15 14.95 8.36
N LYS A 12 -21.35 13.71 8.82
CA LYS A 12 -21.14 13.33 10.22
C LYS A 12 -20.52 11.94 10.32
N ALA A 13 -19.36 11.90 10.97
CA ALA A 13 -18.71 10.67 11.34
C ALA A 13 -19.53 9.89 12.38
N VAL A 14 -19.54 8.57 12.26
CA VAL A 14 -20.17 7.64 13.20
C VAL A 14 -19.12 6.67 13.73
N THR A 15 -19.21 6.33 15.01
CA THR A 15 -18.37 5.32 15.65
C THR A 15 -18.53 3.96 15.00
N ASN A 16 -17.41 3.25 14.81
CA ASN A 16 -17.32 1.95 14.18
C ASN A 16 -16.26 1.09 14.93
N ASP A 17 -16.53 -0.20 15.12
CA ASP A 17 -15.63 -1.15 15.80
C ASP A 17 -14.84 -2.07 14.84
N GLN A 18 -15.06 -1.94 13.53
CA GLN A 18 -14.44 -2.77 12.49
C GLN A 18 -12.97 -2.41 12.25
N ALA A 19 -12.15 -3.41 11.99
CA ALA A 19 -10.82 -3.17 11.46
C ALA A 19 -10.89 -2.65 10.01
N PRO A 20 -9.90 -1.88 9.51
CA PRO A 20 -9.93 -1.31 8.16
C PRO A 20 -10.20 -2.33 7.04
N GLY A 21 -9.66 -3.55 7.14
CA GLY A 21 -9.90 -4.60 6.15
C GLY A 21 -11.34 -5.11 6.14
N GLU A 22 -11.90 -5.36 7.33
CA GLU A 22 -13.30 -5.78 7.51
C GLU A 22 -14.26 -4.68 7.05
N TRP A 23 -13.93 -3.42 7.37
CA TRP A 23 -14.69 -2.27 6.92
C TRP A 23 -14.73 -2.16 5.39
N LEU A 24 -13.59 -2.31 4.71
CA LEU A 24 -13.52 -2.32 3.24
C LEU A 24 -14.35 -3.46 2.63
N GLN A 25 -14.40 -4.63 3.28
CA GLN A 25 -15.20 -5.78 2.83
C GLN A 25 -16.71 -5.64 3.14
N SER A 26 -17.08 -4.76 4.07
CA SER A 26 -18.47 -4.47 4.40
C SER A 26 -19.18 -3.61 3.35
N GLY A 27 -18.43 -2.97 2.45
CA GLY A 27 -18.97 -2.18 1.36
C GLY A 27 -19.06 -2.96 0.05
N PRO A 28 -19.79 -2.42 -0.94
CA PRO A 28 -19.76 -2.96 -2.29
C PRO A 28 -18.33 -2.98 -2.84
N ARG A 29 -18.08 -3.87 -3.82
CA ARG A 29 -16.80 -3.88 -4.55
C ARG A 29 -16.56 -2.49 -5.14
N GLY A 30 -15.32 -2.01 -5.05
CA GLY A 30 -14.97 -0.68 -5.52
C GLY A 30 -13.47 -0.42 -5.46
N ALA A 31 -13.06 0.70 -6.05
CA ALA A 31 -11.70 1.20 -5.92
C ALA A 31 -11.50 1.70 -4.49
N TYR A 32 -10.36 1.39 -3.88
CA TYR A 32 -10.04 1.90 -2.55
C TYR A 32 -8.65 2.50 -2.47
N THR A 33 -8.42 3.37 -1.50
CA THR A 33 -7.11 3.92 -1.19
C THR A 33 -6.92 3.98 0.32
N VAL A 34 -5.67 3.88 0.75
CA VAL A 34 -5.29 3.92 2.16
C VAL A 34 -4.11 4.88 2.30
N ALA A 35 -4.30 5.87 3.16
CA ALA A 35 -3.35 6.92 3.50
C ALA A 35 -3.01 6.87 5.00
N ARG A 36 -2.01 7.66 5.40
CA ARG A 36 -1.66 7.88 6.80
C ARG A 36 -1.62 9.37 7.11
N THR A 37 -1.91 9.72 8.35
CA THR A 37 -1.66 11.09 8.81
C THR A 37 -0.20 11.32 9.18
N VAL A 38 0.16 12.59 9.18
CA VAL A 38 1.37 13.17 9.76
C VAL A 38 0.95 14.36 10.63
N GLY A 39 1.32 14.33 11.90
CA GLY A 39 0.93 15.33 12.89
C GLY A 39 -0.57 15.35 13.20
N LEU A 40 -1.32 14.31 12.82
CA LEU A 40 -2.79 14.25 12.92
C LEU A 40 -3.55 15.37 12.21
N THR A 41 -2.90 16.18 11.39
CA THR A 41 -3.53 17.30 10.66
C THR A 41 -3.36 17.19 9.16
N SER A 42 -2.29 16.51 8.74
CA SER A 42 -1.91 16.35 7.34
C SER A 42 -1.90 14.90 6.92
N VAL A 43 -1.99 14.66 5.62
CA VAL A 43 -1.89 13.34 4.98
C VAL A 43 -0.64 13.29 4.12
N PHE A 44 0.16 12.24 4.32
CA PHE A 44 1.35 12.00 3.51
C PHE A 44 0.95 11.62 2.09
N GLU A 45 1.41 12.38 1.10
CA GLU A 45 1.16 12.16 -0.34
C GLU A 45 -0.34 12.09 -0.69
N LEU A 46 -1.13 13.07 -0.19
CA LEU A 46 -2.59 13.14 -0.38
C LEU A 46 -2.98 13.09 -1.87
N ASP A 47 -2.33 13.91 -2.70
CA ASP A 47 -2.65 13.98 -4.13
C ASP A 47 -2.44 12.62 -4.82
N PHE A 48 -1.37 11.92 -4.47
CA PHE A 48 -1.12 10.58 -4.98
C PHE A 48 -2.28 9.63 -4.63
N HIS A 49 -2.77 9.70 -3.40
CA HIS A 49 -3.87 8.86 -2.95
C HIS A 49 -5.18 9.13 -3.71
N VAL A 50 -5.47 10.39 -4.01
CA VAL A 50 -6.64 10.81 -4.82
C VAL A 50 -6.48 10.36 -6.27
N GLN A 51 -5.32 10.62 -6.89
CA GLN A 51 -5.01 10.19 -8.25
C GLN A 51 -5.10 8.67 -8.41
N ARG A 52 -4.56 7.91 -7.45
CA ARG A 52 -4.65 6.44 -7.47
C ARG A 52 -6.08 5.94 -7.35
N LEU A 53 -6.90 6.60 -6.53
CA LEU A 53 -8.31 6.23 -6.39
C LEU A 53 -9.05 6.41 -7.72
N ALA A 54 -8.89 7.57 -8.36
CA ALA A 54 -9.44 7.87 -9.68
C ALA A 54 -8.96 6.88 -10.75
N LYS A 55 -7.65 6.64 -10.84
CA LYS A 55 -7.06 5.69 -11.79
C LYS A 55 -7.56 4.26 -11.58
N SER A 56 -7.69 3.83 -10.32
CA SER A 56 -8.23 2.50 -10.00
C SER A 56 -9.69 2.39 -10.43
N ALA A 57 -10.49 3.45 -10.25
CA ALA A 57 -11.87 3.47 -10.72
C ALA A 57 -11.96 3.34 -12.25
N SER A 58 -11.13 4.09 -12.99
CA SER A 58 -11.06 3.99 -14.46
C SER A 58 -10.70 2.58 -14.94
N LEU A 59 -9.64 1.98 -14.36
CA LEU A 59 -9.20 0.64 -14.73
C LEU A 59 -10.25 -0.43 -14.43
N MET A 60 -10.97 -0.29 -13.31
CA MET A 60 -12.03 -1.22 -12.93
C MET A 60 -13.26 -1.10 -13.84
N LEU A 61 -13.69 0.13 -14.17
CA LEU A 61 -14.79 0.36 -15.12
C LEU A 61 -14.45 -0.19 -16.51
N GLU A 62 -13.24 0.06 -17.00
CA GLU A 62 -12.76 -0.48 -18.27
C GLU A 62 -12.72 -2.01 -18.26
N GLY A 63 -12.17 -2.61 -17.20
CA GLY A 63 -12.09 -4.06 -17.04
C GLY A 63 -13.46 -4.75 -16.91
N ASP A 64 -14.45 -4.05 -16.34
CA ASP A 64 -15.83 -4.53 -16.25
C ASP A 64 -16.65 -4.23 -17.53
N GLY A 65 -16.05 -3.59 -18.55
CA GLY A 65 -16.73 -3.22 -19.79
C GLY A 65 -17.78 -2.11 -19.65
N ALA A 66 -17.71 -1.34 -18.56
CA ALA A 66 -18.63 -0.26 -18.25
C ALA A 66 -18.15 1.07 -18.86
N ALA A 67 -19.06 1.82 -19.47
CA ALA A 67 -18.79 3.17 -19.93
C ALA A 67 -18.96 4.18 -18.79
N ALA A 68 -18.14 5.23 -18.79
CA ALA A 68 -18.31 6.42 -17.97
C ALA A 68 -18.66 7.60 -18.90
N PRO A 69 -19.95 7.83 -19.22
CA PRO A 69 -20.35 8.89 -20.13
C PRO A 69 -19.91 10.28 -19.63
N ALA A 70 -19.57 11.18 -20.54
CA ALA A 70 -19.23 12.55 -20.21
C ALA A 70 -20.38 13.23 -19.44
N GLY A 71 -20.04 13.90 -18.34
CA GLY A 71 -20.97 14.55 -17.42
C GLY A 71 -21.63 13.61 -16.39
N SER A 72 -21.30 12.31 -16.37
CA SER A 72 -21.86 11.35 -15.41
C SER A 72 -21.11 11.33 -14.07
N GLU A 73 -21.76 10.80 -13.03
CA GLU A 73 -21.11 10.54 -11.74
C GLU A 73 -19.96 9.50 -11.87
N LEU A 74 -20.06 8.57 -12.83
CA LEU A 74 -19.00 7.60 -13.12
C LEU A 74 -17.75 8.26 -13.73
N GLU A 75 -17.92 9.27 -14.58
CA GLU A 75 -16.79 10.09 -15.06
C GLU A 75 -16.16 10.84 -13.89
N ALA A 76 -16.99 11.39 -12.98
CA ALA A 76 -16.48 12.07 -11.79
C ALA A 76 -15.67 11.15 -10.87
N CYS A 77 -16.00 9.85 -10.82
CA CYS A 77 -15.22 8.84 -10.10
C CYS A 77 -13.83 8.59 -10.70
N CYS A 78 -13.65 8.88 -11.99
CA CYS A 78 -12.40 8.72 -12.72
C CYS A 78 -11.54 10.00 -12.73
N ASP A 79 -12.05 11.10 -12.17
CA ASP A 79 -11.42 12.42 -12.21
C ASP A 79 -10.86 12.78 -10.82
N ALA A 80 -9.54 12.80 -10.72
CA ALA A 80 -8.85 13.11 -9.48
C ALA A 80 -9.19 14.52 -8.94
N ALA A 81 -9.39 15.51 -9.83
CA ALA A 81 -9.73 16.87 -9.41
C ALA A 81 -11.13 16.92 -8.77
N ARG A 82 -12.08 16.14 -9.31
CA ARG A 82 -13.44 16.02 -8.74
C ARG A 82 -13.48 15.23 -7.45
N LEU A 83 -12.60 14.25 -7.28
CA LEU A 83 -12.50 13.48 -6.04
C LEU A 83 -11.76 14.22 -4.93
N HIS A 84 -10.84 15.14 -5.25
CA HIS A 84 -9.95 15.77 -4.27
C HIS A 84 -10.71 16.38 -3.10
N THR A 85 -11.64 17.31 -3.35
CA THR A 85 -12.42 17.97 -2.28
C THR A 85 -13.22 16.96 -1.47
N ARG A 86 -13.85 15.97 -2.12
CA ARG A 86 -14.65 14.94 -1.43
C ARG A 86 -13.80 14.09 -0.48
N ILE A 87 -12.57 13.76 -0.87
CA ILE A 87 -11.64 12.98 -0.05
C ILE A 87 -11.11 13.83 1.12
N VAL A 88 -10.72 15.08 0.85
CA VAL A 88 -10.26 16.01 1.90
C VAL A 88 -11.34 16.25 2.94
N ASP A 89 -12.57 16.51 2.52
CA ASP A 89 -13.69 16.73 3.44
C ASP A 89 -13.96 15.47 4.28
N ALA A 90 -14.08 14.31 3.64
CA ALA A 90 -14.37 13.06 4.33
C ALA A 90 -13.26 12.64 5.30
N TRP A 91 -11.99 12.76 4.91
CA TRP A 91 -10.87 12.47 5.82
C TRP A 91 -10.69 13.53 6.89
N GLY A 92 -10.94 14.81 6.60
CA GLY A 92 -10.95 15.87 7.59
C GLY A 92 -12.00 15.64 8.67
N GLU A 93 -13.22 15.21 8.29
CA GLU A 93 -14.24 14.78 9.23
C GLU A 93 -13.80 13.57 10.08
N CYS A 94 -13.20 12.55 9.46
CA CYS A 94 -12.65 11.42 10.19
C CYS A 94 -11.61 11.85 11.23
N VAL A 95 -10.66 12.72 10.84
CA VAL A 95 -9.61 13.23 11.73
C VAL A 95 -10.22 14.01 12.90
N ARG A 96 -11.16 14.94 12.63
CA ARG A 96 -11.85 15.70 13.69
C ARG A 96 -12.62 14.78 14.65
N ALA A 97 -13.27 13.74 14.14
CA ALA A 97 -14.07 12.83 14.93
C ALA A 97 -13.23 11.86 15.79
N MET A 98 -12.06 11.43 15.32
CA MET A 98 -11.10 10.66 16.13
C MET A 98 -10.62 11.48 17.34
N GLY A 99 -10.51 12.80 17.18
CA GLY A 99 -10.06 13.72 18.21
C GLY A 99 -8.59 13.48 18.63
N PRO A 100 -8.05 14.30 19.55
CA PRO A 100 -6.66 14.22 19.96
C PRO A 100 -6.33 13.05 20.92
N SER A 101 -7.31 12.23 21.31
CA SER A 101 -7.17 11.31 22.44
C SER A 101 -6.42 10.02 22.07
N GLY A 102 -5.13 9.95 22.44
CA GLY A 102 -4.30 8.73 22.36
C GLY A 102 -3.09 8.79 21.41
N ALA A 103 -2.83 9.95 20.80
CA ALA A 103 -1.61 10.36 20.06
C ALA A 103 -0.87 9.27 19.26
N LYS A 104 -1.60 8.51 18.44
CA LYS A 104 -1.04 7.75 17.33
C LYS A 104 -1.60 8.32 16.05
N GLU A 105 -0.76 8.44 15.03
CA GLU A 105 -1.20 8.74 13.66
C GLU A 105 -2.36 7.85 13.25
N LEU A 106 -3.16 8.29 12.28
CA LEU A 106 -4.33 7.58 11.79
C LEU A 106 -4.02 6.87 10.47
N LYS A 107 -4.63 5.71 10.31
CA LYS A 107 -4.81 5.03 9.04
C LYS A 107 -6.14 5.47 8.45
N LEU A 108 -6.07 6.25 7.37
CA LEU A 108 -7.24 6.75 6.65
C LEU A 108 -7.51 5.84 5.47
N SER A 109 -8.75 5.39 5.32
CA SER A 109 -9.20 4.55 4.20
C SER A 109 -10.34 5.25 3.49
N ALA A 110 -10.38 5.14 2.17
CA ALA A 110 -11.50 5.57 1.36
C ALA A 110 -11.89 4.45 0.39
N LEU A 111 -13.17 4.19 0.26
CA LEU A 111 -13.77 3.22 -0.64
C LEU A 111 -14.73 3.95 -1.57
N LEU A 112 -14.46 3.88 -2.87
CA LEU A 112 -15.30 4.41 -3.93
C LEU A 112 -15.94 3.24 -4.68
N SER A 113 -17.24 3.06 -4.50
CA SER A 113 -18.03 2.04 -5.18
C SER A 113 -19.06 2.68 -6.10
N TRP A 114 -19.55 1.91 -7.07
CA TRP A 114 -20.56 2.37 -8.01
C TRP A 114 -21.47 1.23 -8.44
N ASP A 115 -22.66 1.59 -8.88
CA ASP A 115 -23.62 0.70 -9.51
C ASP A 115 -23.69 1.03 -11.01
N VAL A 116 -23.31 0.07 -11.84
CA VAL A 116 -23.23 0.27 -13.30
C VAL A 116 -24.62 0.43 -13.93
N ALA A 117 -25.66 -0.18 -13.36
CA ALA A 117 -27.01 -0.13 -13.92
C ALA A 117 -27.68 1.22 -13.73
N THR A 118 -27.43 1.85 -12.58
CA THR A 118 -28.00 3.15 -12.19
C THR A 118 -27.05 4.32 -12.45
N GLY A 119 -25.75 4.06 -12.58
CA GLY A 119 -24.70 5.07 -12.66
C GLY A 119 -24.43 5.79 -11.34
N ALA A 120 -25.04 5.35 -10.23
CA ALA A 120 -24.82 5.95 -8.92
C ALA A 120 -23.46 5.54 -8.36
N ALA A 121 -22.77 6.49 -7.71
CA ALA A 121 -21.52 6.23 -7.02
C ALA A 121 -21.55 6.67 -5.56
N GLU A 122 -20.70 6.02 -4.78
CA GLU A 122 -20.67 6.12 -3.33
C GLU A 122 -19.23 6.23 -2.85
N LEU A 123 -18.92 7.32 -2.14
CA LEU A 123 -17.65 7.47 -1.42
C LEU A 123 -17.88 7.26 0.07
N ARG A 124 -17.19 6.29 0.64
CA ARG A 124 -17.13 6.04 2.09
C ARG A 124 -15.72 6.30 2.59
N ALA A 125 -15.60 6.84 3.80
CA ALA A 125 -14.31 7.05 4.45
C ALA A 125 -14.27 6.42 5.84
N HIS A 126 -13.07 6.04 6.27
CA HIS A 126 -12.84 5.42 7.57
C HIS A 126 -11.49 5.81 8.15
N ALA A 127 -11.44 6.05 9.46
CA ALA A 127 -10.19 6.22 10.20
C ALA A 127 -10.10 5.26 11.38
N ALA A 128 -8.91 4.68 11.54
CA ALA A 128 -8.52 3.93 12.71
C ALA A 128 -7.10 4.34 13.14
N PRO A 129 -6.68 4.06 14.39
CA PRO A 129 -5.29 4.23 14.78
C PRO A 129 -4.34 3.49 13.83
N LEU A 130 -3.26 4.16 13.41
CA LEU A 130 -2.22 3.56 12.60
C LEU A 130 -1.53 2.47 13.43
N PRO A 131 -1.43 1.23 12.92
CA PRO A 131 -0.69 0.18 13.58
C PRO A 131 0.78 0.59 13.78
N SER A 132 1.39 0.14 14.87
CA SER A 132 2.82 0.29 15.05
C SER A 132 3.55 -0.42 13.91
N ARG A 133 4.63 0.20 13.44
CA ARG A 133 5.55 -0.41 12.49
C ARG A 133 6.15 -1.68 13.13
N PRO A 134 6.21 -2.82 12.41
CA PRO A 134 6.76 -4.05 12.99
C PRO A 134 8.18 -3.83 13.52
N PRO A 135 8.51 -4.34 14.72
CA PRO A 135 9.88 -4.34 15.19
C PRO A 135 10.71 -5.39 14.43
N HIS A 136 12.02 -5.21 14.41
CA HIS A 136 12.95 -6.23 13.93
C HIS A 136 13.00 -7.43 14.89
N PRO A 137 13.18 -8.67 14.39
CA PRO A 137 13.32 -9.01 12.98
C PRO A 137 11.98 -8.99 12.22
N VAL A 138 12.01 -8.41 11.02
CA VAL A 138 10.96 -8.40 10.01
C VAL A 138 11.14 -9.60 9.10
N ARG A 139 10.13 -10.47 9.06
CA ARG A 139 10.12 -11.70 8.25
C ARG A 139 9.18 -11.57 7.07
N ALA A 140 9.66 -11.85 5.86
CA ALA A 140 8.84 -12.00 4.67
C ALA A 140 8.91 -13.44 4.16
N ILE A 141 7.77 -13.98 3.71
CA ILE A 141 7.75 -15.29 3.04
C ILE A 141 7.38 -15.12 1.57
N VAL A 142 7.90 -15.97 0.69
CA VAL A 142 7.53 -15.98 -0.73
C VAL A 142 6.49 -17.06 -0.96
N ARG A 143 5.24 -16.68 -1.26
CA ARG A 143 4.12 -17.59 -1.54
C ARG A 143 3.07 -16.89 -2.40
N GLY A 144 2.32 -17.68 -3.17
CA GLY A 144 1.17 -17.19 -3.96
C GLY A 144 1.57 -16.58 -5.30
N ALA A 145 0.61 -16.60 -6.23
CA ALA A 145 0.76 -16.07 -7.58
C ALA A 145 0.46 -14.56 -7.64
N PRO A 146 1.00 -13.84 -8.64
CA PRO A 146 0.66 -12.45 -8.90
C PRO A 146 -0.83 -12.19 -9.11
N ARG A 147 -1.23 -10.93 -8.89
CA ARG A 147 -2.59 -10.46 -9.15
C ARG A 147 -2.82 -10.31 -10.64
N SER A 148 -4.01 -10.69 -11.11
CA SER A 148 -4.43 -10.45 -12.50
C SER A 148 -4.74 -8.97 -12.81
N ASN A 149 -5.15 -8.18 -11.81
CA ASN A 149 -5.51 -6.76 -11.95
C ASN A 149 -4.62 -5.83 -11.10
N ALA A 150 -3.31 -6.11 -11.06
CA ALA A 150 -2.38 -5.53 -10.09
C ALA A 150 -2.40 -3.99 -10.02
N GLU A 151 -2.53 -3.32 -11.17
CA GLU A 151 -2.51 -1.86 -11.29
C GLU A 151 -3.71 -1.16 -10.62
N ALA A 152 -4.86 -1.84 -10.53
CA ALA A 152 -6.04 -1.30 -9.86
C ALA A 152 -6.03 -1.67 -8.38
N LYS A 153 -6.28 -0.72 -7.50
CA LYS A 153 -6.46 -0.98 -6.06
C LYS A 153 -7.92 -1.39 -5.78
N ASP A 154 -8.28 -2.58 -6.26
CA ASP A 154 -9.62 -3.18 -6.17
C ASP A 154 -9.86 -3.83 -4.80
N SER A 155 -11.00 -3.52 -4.16
CA SER A 155 -11.37 -4.09 -2.85
C SER A 155 -11.60 -5.61 -2.89
N ALA A 156 -11.89 -6.18 -4.06
CA ALA A 156 -12.01 -7.63 -4.25
C ALA A 156 -10.72 -8.38 -3.88
N TRP A 157 -9.55 -7.73 -4.00
CA TRP A 157 -8.27 -8.33 -3.62
C TRP A 157 -8.19 -8.67 -2.12
N ILE A 158 -8.90 -7.94 -1.26
CA ILE A 158 -8.89 -8.17 0.20
C ILE A 158 -9.48 -9.54 0.53
N ALA A 159 -10.57 -9.92 -0.14
CA ALA A 159 -11.14 -11.26 0.00
C ALA A 159 -10.26 -12.32 -0.68
N ALA A 160 -9.80 -12.06 -1.89
CA ALA A 160 -8.99 -13.01 -2.66
C ALA A 160 -7.68 -13.41 -1.95
N ARG A 161 -7.06 -12.49 -1.21
CA ARG A 161 -5.79 -12.73 -0.51
C ARG A 161 -5.92 -13.32 0.90
N ALA A 162 -7.14 -13.52 1.42
CA ALA A 162 -7.36 -13.92 2.81
C ALA A 162 -6.66 -15.25 3.17
N GLY A 163 -6.62 -16.21 2.23
CA GLY A 163 -5.90 -17.48 2.43
C GLY A 163 -4.39 -17.28 2.57
N LEU A 164 -3.78 -16.41 1.75
CA LEU A 164 -2.36 -16.09 1.83
C LEU A 164 -2.03 -15.28 3.08
N ASP A 165 -2.90 -14.34 3.48
CA ASP A 165 -2.78 -13.63 4.76
C ASP A 165 -2.77 -14.63 5.94
N ALA A 166 -3.61 -15.66 5.92
CA ALA A 166 -3.64 -16.70 6.95
C ALA A 166 -2.36 -17.54 6.97
N VAL A 167 -1.83 -17.91 5.79
CA VAL A 167 -0.53 -18.60 5.66
C VAL A 167 0.60 -17.74 6.24
N GLY A 168 0.67 -16.47 5.88
CA GLY A 168 1.67 -15.54 6.40
C GLY A 168 1.60 -15.41 7.92
N LYS A 169 0.40 -15.23 8.47
CA LYS A 169 0.18 -15.17 9.93
C LYS A 169 0.60 -16.45 10.64
N ALA A 170 0.24 -17.62 10.10
CA ALA A 170 0.62 -18.92 10.67
C ALA A 170 2.15 -19.11 10.66
N ALA A 171 2.84 -18.56 9.66
CA ALA A 171 4.29 -18.56 9.58
C ALA A 171 4.96 -17.45 10.41
N GLY A 172 4.20 -16.59 11.12
CA GLY A 172 4.76 -15.44 11.83
C GLY A 172 5.41 -14.41 10.90
N ALA A 173 5.03 -14.38 9.62
CA ALA A 173 5.56 -13.43 8.64
C ALA A 173 4.84 -12.07 8.75
N ASN A 174 5.60 -11.00 8.54
CA ASN A 174 5.09 -9.64 8.43
C ASN A 174 4.58 -9.31 7.02
N GLU A 175 5.03 -10.05 6.01
CA GLU A 175 4.57 -9.93 4.63
C GLU A 175 4.66 -11.26 3.88
N VAL A 176 3.77 -11.43 2.91
CA VAL A 176 3.86 -12.50 1.91
C VAL A 176 4.13 -11.86 0.54
N VAL A 177 5.26 -12.22 -0.06
CA VAL A 177 5.72 -11.74 -1.38
C VAL A 177 5.24 -12.71 -2.46
N LEU A 178 4.57 -12.16 -3.47
CA LEU A 178 4.06 -12.91 -4.61
C LEU A 178 5.16 -13.18 -5.64
N VAL A 179 5.16 -14.39 -6.19
CA VAL A 179 6.15 -14.86 -7.17
C VAL A 179 5.45 -15.47 -8.37
N ASP A 180 5.89 -15.13 -9.58
CA ASP A 180 5.35 -15.69 -10.81
C ASP A 180 5.97 -17.08 -11.16
N GLY A 181 5.53 -17.67 -12.28
CA GLY A 181 6.04 -18.96 -12.74
C GLY A 181 7.51 -18.95 -13.21
N ASN A 182 8.09 -17.77 -13.46
CA ASN A 182 9.49 -17.60 -13.85
C ASN A 182 10.42 -17.37 -12.65
N GLY A 183 9.86 -17.23 -11.45
CA GLY A 183 10.61 -16.88 -10.24
C GLY A 183 10.83 -15.37 -10.07
N ASP A 184 10.08 -14.54 -10.80
CA ASP A 184 10.11 -13.08 -10.66
C ASP A 184 9.24 -12.66 -9.46
N LEU A 185 9.83 -11.91 -8.53
CA LEU A 185 9.13 -11.36 -7.37
C LEU A 185 8.52 -10.01 -7.73
N LEU A 186 7.20 -9.88 -7.58
CA LEU A 186 6.49 -8.67 -8.00
C LEU A 186 6.19 -7.75 -6.81
N GLU A 187 5.20 -8.09 -6.00
CA GLU A 187 4.74 -7.30 -4.87
C GLU A 187 4.33 -8.19 -3.69
N GLY A 188 4.17 -7.60 -2.51
CA GLY A 188 3.55 -8.27 -1.37
C GLY A 188 2.03 -8.19 -1.41
N LEU A 189 1.34 -8.87 -0.50
CA LEU A 189 -0.14 -8.84 -0.45
C LEU A 189 -0.70 -7.44 -0.22
N SER A 190 0.09 -6.54 0.38
CA SER A 190 -0.28 -5.17 0.69
C SER A 190 0.87 -4.16 0.58
N SER A 191 1.96 -4.51 -0.11
CA SER A 191 3.17 -3.70 -0.25
C SER A 191 3.84 -3.91 -1.61
N ASN A 192 4.71 -2.99 -2.00
CA ASN A 192 5.70 -3.27 -3.05
C ASN A 192 6.91 -3.98 -2.43
N PHE A 193 7.64 -4.75 -3.24
CA PHE A 193 8.84 -5.48 -2.84
C PHE A 193 10.07 -4.98 -3.60
N TYR A 194 11.23 -5.04 -2.94
CA TYR A 194 12.50 -4.62 -3.50
C TYR A 194 13.62 -5.53 -3.03
N ALA A 195 14.61 -5.74 -3.87
CA ALA A 195 15.89 -6.31 -3.50
C ALA A 195 17.01 -5.27 -3.62
N VAL A 196 18.08 -5.47 -2.85
CA VAL A 196 19.34 -4.73 -3.00
C VAL A 196 20.38 -5.68 -3.58
N GLU A 197 20.81 -5.41 -4.81
CA GLU A 197 21.83 -6.24 -5.48
C GLU A 197 23.23 -5.98 -4.91
N ALA A 198 24.19 -6.84 -5.26
CA ALA A 198 25.54 -6.81 -4.71
C ALA A 198 26.27 -5.47 -4.94
N ASP A 199 25.89 -4.72 -5.99
CA ASP A 199 26.44 -3.40 -6.31
C ASP A 199 25.68 -2.24 -5.66
N GLY A 200 24.72 -2.52 -4.77
CA GLY A 200 23.94 -1.51 -4.05
C GLY A 200 22.76 -0.94 -4.83
N ALA A 201 22.42 -1.49 -6.00
CA ALA A 201 21.23 -1.05 -6.72
C ALA A 201 19.94 -1.56 -6.07
N LEU A 202 18.94 -0.68 -5.96
CA LEU A 202 17.58 -1.02 -5.57
C LEU A 202 16.82 -1.56 -6.78
N VAL A 203 16.28 -2.77 -6.68
CA VAL A 203 15.58 -3.46 -7.78
C VAL A 203 14.13 -3.69 -7.39
N THR A 204 13.18 -3.30 -8.24
CA THR A 204 11.74 -3.48 -8.01
C THR A 204 10.98 -3.61 -9.31
N ALA A 205 9.90 -4.40 -9.29
CA ALA A 205 9.04 -4.58 -10.46
C ALA A 205 8.42 -3.26 -10.92
N GLU A 206 8.32 -3.07 -12.23
CA GLU A 206 7.67 -1.91 -12.86
C GLU A 206 6.27 -2.23 -13.37
N GLU A 207 6.11 -3.42 -13.94
CA GLU A 207 4.86 -3.94 -14.47
C GLU A 207 4.31 -5.04 -13.57
N GLY A 208 3.00 -5.32 -13.69
CA GLY A 208 2.35 -6.39 -12.92
C GLY A 208 2.25 -6.11 -11.42
N VAL A 209 2.39 -4.84 -11.00
CA VAL A 209 2.31 -4.39 -9.61
C VAL A 209 1.44 -3.15 -9.46
N LEU A 210 0.94 -2.92 -8.26
CA LEU A 210 0.35 -1.65 -7.90
C LEU A 210 1.46 -0.61 -7.70
N LYS A 211 1.44 0.50 -8.44
CA LYS A 211 2.36 1.62 -8.20
C LYS A 211 2.02 2.32 -6.87
N GLY A 212 2.69 1.89 -5.80
CA GLY A 212 2.42 2.35 -4.44
C GLY A 212 2.93 3.77 -4.17
N THR A 213 2.27 4.47 -3.27
CA THR A 213 2.64 5.84 -2.88
C THR A 213 4.05 5.90 -2.29
N VAL A 214 4.36 4.99 -1.36
CA VAL A 214 5.69 4.94 -0.73
C VAL A 214 6.75 4.44 -1.71
N ARG A 215 6.36 3.63 -2.70
CA ARG A 215 7.26 3.26 -3.80
C ARG A 215 7.69 4.49 -4.57
N ASP A 216 6.75 5.32 -4.97
CA ASP A 216 7.03 6.57 -5.67
C ASP A 216 8.01 7.47 -4.88
N VAL A 217 7.75 7.66 -3.58
CA VAL A 217 8.66 8.41 -2.69
C VAL A 217 10.05 7.79 -2.65
N ALA A 218 10.14 6.46 -2.47
CA ALA A 218 11.41 5.76 -2.41
C ALA A 218 12.21 5.90 -3.72
N LEU A 219 11.55 5.81 -4.88
CA LEU A 219 12.18 5.96 -6.19
C LEU A 219 12.68 7.40 -6.42
N ARG A 220 11.85 8.41 -6.12
CA ARG A 220 12.28 9.83 -6.19
C ARG A 220 13.43 10.14 -5.25
N ALA A 221 13.41 9.58 -4.05
CA ALA A 221 14.50 9.73 -3.09
C ALA A 221 15.78 9.05 -3.59
N CYS A 222 15.69 7.86 -4.17
CA CYS A 222 16.85 7.18 -4.76
C CYS A 222 17.46 8.00 -5.90
N GLU A 223 16.63 8.52 -6.81
CA GLU A 223 17.07 9.38 -7.91
C GLU A 223 17.80 10.63 -7.39
N ARG A 224 17.20 11.33 -6.42
CA ARG A 224 17.78 12.52 -5.78
C ARG A 224 19.13 12.26 -5.14
N GLU A 225 19.29 11.11 -4.47
CA GLU A 225 20.49 10.77 -3.70
C GLU A 225 21.50 9.91 -4.46
N GLY A 226 21.28 9.71 -5.76
CA GLY A 226 22.18 8.92 -6.62
C GLY A 226 22.23 7.42 -6.29
N VAL A 227 21.19 6.86 -5.66
CA VAL A 227 21.06 5.41 -5.44
C VAL A 227 20.61 4.76 -6.76
N PRO A 228 21.37 3.81 -7.35
CA PRO A 228 20.97 3.18 -8.61
C PRO A 228 19.65 2.41 -8.45
N VAL A 229 18.73 2.58 -9.40
CA VAL A 229 17.43 1.88 -9.43
C VAL A 229 17.33 1.04 -10.70
N ARG A 230 16.84 -0.19 -10.57
CA ARG A 230 16.50 -1.08 -11.70
C ARG A 230 15.02 -1.43 -11.66
N LEU A 231 14.28 -0.96 -12.66
CA LEU A 231 12.84 -1.16 -12.82
C LEU A 231 12.54 -2.49 -13.52
N ARG A 232 12.81 -3.59 -12.80
CA ARG A 232 12.50 -4.98 -13.18
C ARG A 232 12.25 -5.81 -11.92
N PRO A 233 11.47 -6.90 -11.99
CA PRO A 233 11.31 -7.76 -10.83
C PRO A 233 12.65 -8.35 -10.37
N PRO A 234 12.92 -8.39 -9.04
CA PRO A 234 13.98 -9.22 -8.49
C PRO A 234 13.71 -10.70 -8.75
N ARG A 235 14.76 -11.47 -9.09
CA ARG A 235 14.64 -12.91 -9.31
C ARG A 235 14.91 -13.70 -8.05
N LEU A 236 13.99 -14.60 -7.68
CA LEU A 236 14.12 -15.44 -6.49
C LEU A 236 15.41 -16.28 -6.49
N ALA A 237 15.88 -16.71 -7.66
CA ALA A 237 17.14 -17.47 -7.80
C ALA A 237 18.37 -16.68 -7.29
N ASP A 238 18.31 -15.34 -7.34
CA ASP A 238 19.40 -14.46 -6.94
C ASP A 238 19.32 -14.06 -5.46
N ALA A 239 18.28 -14.48 -4.73
CA ALA A 239 17.99 -14.02 -3.37
C ALA A 239 19.16 -14.18 -2.38
N ARG A 240 19.96 -15.24 -2.53
CA ARG A 240 21.14 -15.49 -1.68
C ARG A 240 22.31 -14.53 -1.92
N SER A 241 22.30 -13.83 -3.05
CA SER A 241 23.34 -12.87 -3.44
C SER A 241 22.99 -11.42 -3.09
N TRP A 242 21.75 -11.16 -2.68
CA TRP A 242 21.31 -9.83 -2.30
C TRP A 242 21.98 -9.38 -1.01
N LYS A 243 22.27 -8.08 -0.94
CA LYS A 243 22.75 -7.42 0.28
C LYS A 243 21.61 -7.15 1.28
N GLY A 244 20.39 -7.06 0.79
CA GLY A 244 19.21 -6.72 1.57
C GLY A 244 17.94 -6.83 0.74
N CYS A 245 16.79 -6.73 1.40
CA CYS A 245 15.51 -6.51 0.74
C CYS A 245 14.60 -5.67 1.63
N LEU A 246 13.60 -5.04 1.04
CA LEU A 246 12.64 -4.24 1.79
C LEU A 246 11.25 -4.36 1.19
N VAL A 247 10.25 -3.96 1.96
CA VAL A 247 8.88 -3.80 1.51
C VAL A 247 8.44 -2.36 1.70
N SER A 248 7.51 -1.86 0.89
CA SER A 248 6.95 -0.52 1.09
C SER A 248 5.43 -0.51 1.08
N SER A 249 4.82 0.08 2.11
CA SER A 249 3.37 0.36 2.12
C SER A 249 3.05 1.61 2.93
N THR A 250 1.88 2.22 2.72
CA THR A 250 1.43 3.41 3.45
C THR A 250 1.63 3.29 4.97
N SER A 251 1.30 2.14 5.56
CA SER A 251 1.34 1.96 7.01
C SER A 251 2.74 1.64 7.56
N ARG A 252 3.63 1.05 6.75
CA ARG A 252 4.96 0.62 7.19
C ARG A 252 6.08 1.49 6.64
N LEU A 253 5.77 2.43 5.75
CA LEU A 253 6.74 3.15 4.92
C LEU A 253 7.65 2.15 4.19
N ALA A 254 8.86 2.55 3.82
CA ALA A 254 9.91 1.60 3.42
C ALA A 254 10.39 0.87 4.68
N LEU A 255 10.40 -0.46 4.66
CA LEU A 255 10.73 -1.31 5.80
C LEU A 255 11.69 -2.42 5.36
N PRO A 256 12.96 -2.38 5.79
CA PRO A 256 13.91 -3.46 5.58
C PRO A 256 13.38 -4.78 6.15
N VAL A 257 13.68 -5.88 5.46
CA VAL A 257 13.30 -7.23 5.82
C VAL A 257 14.55 -7.98 6.27
N ASP A 258 14.56 -8.51 7.49
CA ASP A 258 15.72 -9.22 8.06
C ASP A 258 15.77 -10.67 7.56
N GLU A 259 14.61 -11.29 7.31
CA GLU A 259 14.53 -12.69 6.89
C GLU A 259 13.58 -12.85 5.70
N LEU A 260 14.09 -13.34 4.57
CA LEU A 260 13.29 -13.78 3.43
C LEU A 260 13.25 -15.30 3.36
N VAL A 261 12.05 -15.86 3.41
CA VAL A 261 11.84 -17.30 3.45
C VAL A 261 11.08 -17.78 2.23
N TYR A 262 11.63 -18.76 1.51
CA TYR A 262 11.02 -19.29 0.30
C TYR A 262 11.18 -20.81 0.22
N GLU A 263 10.31 -21.44 -0.54
CA GLU A 263 10.37 -22.89 -0.79
C GLU A 263 11.02 -23.14 -2.15
N VAL A 264 11.96 -24.08 -2.21
CA VAL A 264 12.58 -24.50 -3.46
C VAL A 264 11.62 -25.43 -4.20
N ALA A 265 11.07 -24.97 -5.32
CA ALA A 265 10.01 -25.67 -6.05
C ALA A 265 10.34 -27.14 -6.41
N ALA A 266 11.61 -27.48 -6.64
CA ALA A 266 12.02 -28.83 -7.00
C ALA A 266 12.10 -29.81 -5.81
N SER A 267 12.47 -29.32 -4.61
CA SER A 267 12.74 -30.17 -3.44
C SER A 267 11.72 -30.02 -2.32
N GLY A 268 10.94 -28.94 -2.32
CA GLY A 268 10.09 -28.56 -1.18
C GLY A 268 10.90 -28.06 0.03
N GLU A 269 12.22 -27.88 -0.11
CA GLU A 269 13.08 -27.39 0.96
C GLU A 269 12.78 -25.92 1.24
N GLU A 270 12.58 -25.59 2.52
CA GLU A 270 12.46 -24.19 2.94
C GLU A 270 13.85 -23.58 3.13
N VAL A 271 14.09 -22.47 2.46
CA VAL A 271 15.30 -21.67 2.54
C VAL A 271 14.99 -20.37 3.26
N THR A 272 15.84 -20.02 4.23
CA THR A 272 15.86 -18.69 4.85
C THR A 272 17.13 -17.95 4.44
N VAL A 273 16.96 -16.78 3.82
CA VAL A 273 18.03 -15.81 3.60
C VAL A 273 17.93 -14.76 4.70
N LYS A 274 19.02 -14.54 5.42
CA LYS A 274 19.12 -13.52 6.47
C LYS A 274 19.95 -12.35 5.98
N PHE A 275 19.47 -11.14 6.23
CA PHE A 275 20.16 -9.91 5.90
C PHE A 275 20.68 -9.28 7.19
N ASP A 276 21.94 -8.86 7.18
CA ASP A 276 22.59 -8.21 8.31
C ASP A 276 22.75 -6.71 8.00
N TYR A 277 21.95 -5.92 8.71
CA TYR A 277 21.92 -4.46 8.61
C TYR A 277 22.80 -3.77 9.67
N SER A 278 23.76 -4.50 10.27
CA SER A 278 24.72 -3.91 11.20
C SER A 278 25.70 -2.97 10.50
N SER A 279 26.07 -1.90 11.22
CA SER A 279 26.85 -0.77 10.69
C SER A 279 28.27 -1.10 10.20
N GLU A 280 28.74 -2.34 10.34
CA GLU A 280 30.10 -2.76 10.00
C GLU A 280 30.28 -3.05 8.49
N THR A 281 29.20 -3.27 7.72
CA THR A 281 29.28 -3.68 6.30
C THR A 281 29.35 -2.50 5.30
N GLY A 282 29.15 -1.27 5.76
CA GLY A 282 29.56 -0.04 5.06
C GLY A 282 28.69 0.46 3.90
N ASP A 283 27.65 -0.26 3.47
CA ASP A 283 26.68 0.23 2.47
C ASP A 283 25.36 -0.54 2.58
N ASP A 284 24.47 -0.01 3.42
CA ASP A 284 23.12 -0.55 3.59
C ASP A 284 22.10 0.29 2.84
N THR A 285 21.94 -0.02 1.56
CA THR A 285 20.97 0.66 0.70
C THR A 285 19.54 0.54 1.25
N ALA A 286 19.18 -0.58 1.91
CA ALA A 286 17.84 -0.75 2.46
C ALA A 286 17.57 0.23 3.61
N LEU A 287 18.50 0.35 4.55
CA LEU A 287 18.43 1.35 5.63
C LEU A 287 18.51 2.78 5.11
N LYS A 288 19.34 3.05 4.08
CA LYS A 288 19.40 4.38 3.45
C LYS A 288 18.04 4.76 2.86
N VAL A 289 17.40 3.87 2.10
CA VAL A 289 16.08 4.12 1.50
C VAL A 289 15.01 4.32 2.57
N GLU A 290 15.04 3.54 3.64
CA GLU A 290 14.17 3.75 4.79
C GLU A 290 14.33 5.16 5.39
N ALA A 291 15.56 5.56 5.67
CA ALA A 291 15.86 6.87 6.27
C ALA A 291 15.40 8.03 5.38
N LEU A 292 15.59 7.92 4.06
CA LEU A 292 15.14 8.92 3.10
C LEU A 292 13.61 9.05 3.06
N VAL A 293 12.90 7.92 2.99
CA VAL A 293 11.43 7.93 2.99
C VAL A 293 10.88 8.52 4.30
N LEU A 294 11.49 8.21 5.44
CA LEU A 294 11.13 8.79 6.73
C LEU A 294 11.38 10.31 6.76
N GLY A 295 12.50 10.76 6.21
CA GLY A 295 12.87 12.19 6.12
C GLY A 295 11.94 13.02 5.24
N ASP A 296 11.42 12.42 4.16
CA ASP A 296 10.55 13.10 3.19
C ASP A 296 9.10 13.26 3.67
N MET A 297 8.71 12.60 4.76
CA MET A 297 7.31 12.55 5.21
C MET A 297 6.68 13.93 5.44
N ALA A 298 7.34 14.78 6.23
CA ALA A 298 6.80 16.07 6.59
C ALA A 298 6.68 17.00 5.38
N ALA A 299 7.69 16.99 4.50
CA ALA A 299 7.75 17.83 3.31
C ALA A 299 6.70 17.45 2.26
N ASN A 300 6.32 16.16 2.18
CA ASN A 300 5.33 15.69 1.21
C ASN A 300 3.95 15.44 1.84
N SER A 301 3.64 16.10 2.97
CA SER A 301 2.32 16.01 3.61
C SER A 301 1.47 17.24 3.31
N GLN A 302 0.19 17.02 3.06
CA GLN A 302 -0.78 18.07 2.76
C GLN A 302 -1.88 18.12 3.83
N PRO A 303 -2.31 19.32 4.27
CA PRO A 303 -3.32 19.44 5.33
C PRO A 303 -4.68 18.90 4.87
N VAL A 304 -5.38 18.22 5.77
CA VAL A 304 -6.81 17.84 5.62
C VAL A 304 -7.71 18.52 6.66
N ILE A 305 -7.09 19.13 7.68
CA ILE A 305 -7.72 20.04 8.64
C ILE A 305 -6.77 21.23 8.88
N GLU A 306 -7.33 22.32 9.40
CA GLU A 306 -6.57 23.50 9.85
C GLU A 306 -5.70 23.22 11.09
#